data_AF-A0A6I7R8V7-F1
#
_entry.id   AF-A0A6I7R8V7-F1
#
_cell.length_a   1.000
_cell.length_b   1.000
_cell.length_c   1.000
_cell.angle_alpha   90.00
_cell.angle_beta   90.00
_cell.angle_gamma   90.00
#
_symmetry.space_group_name_H-M   'P 1'
#
loop_
_entity.id
_entity.type
_entity.pdbx_description
1 polymer ?
#
loop_
_entity_poly.entity_id
_entity_poly.type
_entity_poly.pdbx_seq_one_letter_code
_entity_poly.pdbx_strand_id
1 'polypeptide(L)' 'MTEVDRSTPSTWAVVGAILAVGMFLLLLLYLGLSRYFNAQELKTLVDGAEAAGQSYSVIIYNGLTGRYSFKAG' A
#
# COMPACT_ATOMS: atom_id res chain seq x y z
N MET A 1 37.80 34.37 0.68
CA MET A 1 37.65 32.93 0.97
C MET A 1 36.32 32.78 1.69
N THR A 2 35.26 32.33 1.01
CA THR A 2 33.93 32.17 1.60
C THR A 2 33.91 30.93 2.46
N GLU A 3 33.72 31.12 3.75
CA GLU A 3 33.51 30.04 4.72
C GLU A 3 32.24 29.28 4.33
N VAL A 4 32.38 27.98 4.04
CA VAL A 4 31.21 27.11 3.84
C VAL A 4 30.61 26.90 5.21
N ASP A 5 29.52 27.60 5.52
CA ASP A 5 28.76 27.41 6.74
C ASP A 5 28.25 25.95 6.79
N ARG A 6 28.90 25.14 7.61
CA ARG A 6 28.44 23.78 7.90
C ARG A 6 27.57 23.84 9.14
N SER A 7 26.37 24.38 8.99
CA SER A 7 25.37 24.37 10.04
C SER A 7 24.95 22.93 10.34
N THR A 8 25.28 22.41 11.51
CA THR A 8 24.79 21.12 11.99
C THR A 8 23.27 21.18 12.12
N PRO A 9 22.51 20.23 11.55
CA PRO A 9 21.05 20.26 11.64
C PRO A 9 20.61 20.25 13.10
N SER A 10 19.61 21.06 13.43
CA SER A 10 19.04 21.08 14.79
C SER A 10 18.45 19.71 15.14
N THR A 11 18.47 19.36 16.42
CA THR A 11 17.88 18.10 16.92
C THR A 11 16.43 17.94 16.47
N TRP A 12 15.64 19.01 16.46
CA TRP A 12 14.26 19.01 15.99
C TRP A 12 14.13 18.75 14.49
N ALA A 13 15.05 19.27 13.67
CA ALA A 13 15.07 18.98 12.25
C ALA A 13 15.35 17.48 11.99
N VAL A 14 16.27 16.87 12.75
CA VAL A 14 16.57 15.44 12.66
C VAL A 14 15.36 14.60 13.08
N VAL A 15 14.72 14.92 14.21
CA VAL A 15 13.51 14.23 14.66
C VAL A 15 12.38 14.34 13.64
N GLY A 16 12.16 15.54 13.09
CA GLY A 16 11.16 15.77 12.04
C GLY A 16 11.42 14.94 10.79
N ALA A 17 12.68 14.85 10.35
CA ALA A 17 13.07 14.03 9.20
C ALA A 17 12.83 12.53 9.46
N ILE A 18 13.17 12.03 10.65
CA ILE A 18 12.94 10.63 11.02
C ILE A 18 11.44 10.30 11.00
N LEU A 19 10.60 11.16 11.56
CA LEU A 19 9.15 10.97 11.58
C LEU A 19 8.56 11.00 10.16
N ALA A 20 9.00 11.93 9.32
CA ALA A 20 8.53 12.02 7.94
C ALA A 20 8.88 10.76 7.14
N VAL A 21 10.14 10.29 7.23
CA VAL A 21 10.58 9.06 6.58
C VAL A 21 9.85 7.85 7.14
N GLY A 22 9.72 7.75 8.46
CA GLY A 22 9.01 6.65 9.12
C GLY A 22 7.54 6.57 8.69
N MET A 23 6.83 7.70 8.67
CA MET A 23 5.44 7.75 8.21
C MET A 23 5.31 7.38 6.73
N PHE A 24 6.23 7.85 5.90
CA PHE A 24 6.25 7.49 4.48
C PHE A 24 6.48 5.98 4.27
N LEU A 25 7.43 5.38 4.99
CA LEU A 25 7.67 3.94 4.94
C LEU A 25 6.47 3.14 5.44
N LEU A 26 5.80 3.59 6.50
CA LEU A 26 4.57 2.96 6.99
C LEU A 26 3.43 3.05 5.96
N LEU A 27 3.31 4.16 5.24
CA LEU A 27 2.32 4.29 4.15
C LEU A 27 2.61 3.33 2.99
N LEU A 28 3.88 3.19 2.59
CA LEU A 28 4.27 2.23 1.57
C LEU A 28 4.00 0.79 2.02
N LEU A 29 4.33 0.47 3.27
CA LEU A 29 4.04 -0.84 3.86
C LEU A 29 2.53 -1.12 3.86
N TYR A 30 1.72 -0.18 4.33
CA TYR A 30 0.27 -0.29 4.32
C TYR A 30 -0.28 -0.54 2.92
N LEU A 31 0.21 0.21 1.93
CA LEU A 31 -0.24 0.09 0.55
C LEU A 31 0.11 -1.28 -0.03
N GLY A 32 1.34 -1.74 0.21
CA GLY A 32 1.83 -3.05 -0.20
C GLY A 32 1.03 -4.19 0.42
N LEU A 33 0.81 -4.16 1.74
CA LEU A 33 0.03 -5.16 2.46
C LEU A 33 -1.42 -5.19 1.96
N SER A 34 -2.06 -4.02 1.86
CA SER A 34 -3.46 -3.94 1.41
C SER A 34 -3.62 -4.55 0.02
N ARG A 35 -2.70 -4.23 -0.89
CA ARG A 35 -2.70 -4.81 -2.24
C ARG A 35 -2.45 -6.32 -2.24
N TYR A 36 -1.50 -6.80 -1.43
CA TYR A 36 -1.18 -8.22 -1.34
C TYR A 36 -2.37 -9.04 -0.83
N PHE A 37 -2.95 -8.65 0.30
CA PHE A 37 -4.09 -9.36 0.88
C PHE A 37 -5.33 -9.30 0.00
N ASN A 38 -5.63 -8.13 -0.59
CA ASN A 38 -6.76 -8.00 -1.51
C ASN A 38 -6.60 -8.89 -2.74
N ALA A 39 -5.38 -8.98 -3.30
CA ALA A 39 -5.12 -9.84 -4.46
C ALA A 39 -5.21 -11.34 -4.11
N GLN A 40 -4.71 -11.74 -2.93
CA GLN A 40 -4.75 -13.12 -2.49
C GLN A 40 -6.19 -13.59 -2.21
N GLU A 41 -6.98 -12.76 -1.53
CA GLU A 41 -8.39 -13.03 -1.26
C GLU A 41 -9.18 -13.11 -2.56
N LEU A 42 -9.04 -12.12 -3.45
CA LEU A 42 -9.71 -12.12 -4.75
C LEU A 42 -9.34 -13.36 -5.58
N LYS A 43 -8.07 -13.76 -5.58
CA LYS A 43 -7.64 -14.99 -6.27
C LYS A 43 -8.38 -16.21 -5.71
N THR A 44 -8.48 -16.31 -4.39
CA THR A 44 -9.17 -17.43 -3.73
C THR A 44 -10.65 -17.49 -4.09
N LEU A 45 -11.31 -16.32 -4.15
CA LEU A 45 -12.73 -16.22 -4.54
C LEU A 45 -12.94 -16.61 -6.00
N VAL A 46 -12.07 -16.16 -6.90
CA VAL A 46 -12.11 -16.51 -8.33
C VAL A 46 -11.87 -18.00 -8.53
N ASP A 47 -10.80 -18.54 -7.95
CA ASP A 47 -10.48 -19.97 -8.05
C ASP A 47 -11.64 -20.83 -7.52
N GLY A 48 -12.29 -20.40 -6.44
CA GLY A 48 -13.45 -21.08 -5.86
C GLY A 48 -14.69 -21.05 -6.76
N ALA A 49 -15.00 -19.90 -7.36
CA ALA A 49 -16.11 -19.78 -8.30
C ALA A 49 -15.87 -20.59 -9.58
N GLU A 50 -14.64 -20.58 -10.11
CA GLU A 50 -14.27 -21.38 -11.27
C GLU A 50 -14.36 -22.88 -10.99
N ALA A 51 -13.89 -23.34 -9.83
CA ALA A 51 -14.01 -24.73 -9.42
C ALA A 51 -15.48 -25.17 -9.25
N ALA A 52 -16.37 -24.25 -8.86
CA ALA A 52 -17.80 -24.48 -8.73
C ALA A 52 -18.56 -24.33 -10.06
N GLY A 53 -17.92 -23.90 -11.15
CA GLY A 53 -18.58 -23.57 -12.42
C GLY A 53 -19.52 -22.36 -12.31
N GLN A 54 -19.31 -21.50 -11.32
CA GLN A 54 -20.16 -20.37 -11.00
C GLN A 54 -19.72 -19.12 -11.78
N SER A 55 -20.68 -18.37 -12.33
CA SER A 55 -20.37 -17.07 -12.94
C SER A 55 -20.01 -16.06 -11.86
N TYR A 56 -19.06 -15.17 -12.13
CA TYR A 56 -18.63 -14.15 -11.17
C TYR A 56 -18.36 -12.80 -11.84
N SER A 57 -18.40 -11.73 -11.04
CA SER A 57 -18.06 -10.37 -11.45
C SER A 57 -17.11 -9.73 -10.44
N VAL A 58 -16.07 -9.07 -10.97
CA VAL A 58 -15.06 -8.36 -10.20
C VAL A 58 -15.04 -6.90 -10.62
N ILE A 59 -15.12 -5.99 -9.65
CA ILE A 59 -14.98 -4.55 -9.88
C ILE A 59 -13.87 -4.02 -8.97
N ILE A 60 -12.85 -3.39 -9.56
CA ILE A 60 -11.73 -2.78 -8.83
C ILE A 60 -12.03 -1.29 -8.66
N TYR A 61 -12.14 -0.83 -7.41
CA TYR A 61 -12.42 0.58 -7.07
C TYR A 61 -11.15 1.39 -6.83
N ASN A 62 -10.04 0.74 -6.47
CA ASN A 62 -8.78 1.43 -6.19
C ASN A 62 -7.60 0.59 -6.71
N GLY A 63 -6.91 1.11 -7.72
CA GLY A 63 -5.75 0.44 -8.33
C GLY A 63 -4.48 0.45 -7.46
N LEU A 64 -4.39 1.33 -6.46
CA LEU A 64 -3.23 1.42 -5.56
C LEU A 64 -3.30 0.37 -4.45
N THR A 65 -4.43 0.30 -3.75
CA THR A 65 -4.66 -0.71 -2.68
C THR A 65 -5.21 -2.02 -3.23
N GLY A 66 -5.62 -2.09 -4.49
CA GLY A 66 -6.29 -3.26 -5.05
C GLY A 66 -7.69 -3.50 -4.47
N ARG A 67 -8.32 -2.49 -3.87
CA ARG A 67 -9.66 -2.63 -3.28
C ARG A 67 -10.67 -3.01 -4.35
N TYR A 68 -11.45 -4.05 -4.09
CA TYR A 68 -12.37 -4.64 -5.04
C TYR A 68 -13.72 -4.98 -4.40
N SER A 69 -14.71 -5.31 -5.24
CA SER A 69 -15.90 -6.07 -4.86
C SER A 69 -16.01 -7.28 -5.78
N PHE A 70 -16.31 -8.42 -5.16
CA PHE A 70 -16.56 -9.68 -5.82
C PHE A 70 -18.03 -10.06 -5.63
N LYS A 71 -18.68 -10.51 -6.70
CA LYS A 71 -20.03 -11.05 -6.68
C LYS A 71 -20.05 -12.37 -7.45
N ALA A 72 -20.48 -13.44 -6.79
CA ALA A 72 -20.77 -14.72 -7.43
C ALA A 72 -22.28 -14.81 -7.72
N GLY A 73 -22.63 -15.39 -8.87
CA GLY A 73 -24.00 -15.46 -9.41
C GLY A 73 -24.60 -16.85 -9.38
#